data_AF-A0A8H7AUY3-F1
#
_entry.id   AF-A0A8H7AUY3-F1
#
_cell.length_a   1.000
_cell.length_b   1.000
_cell.length_c   1.000
_cell.angle_alpha   90.00
_cell.angle_beta   90.00
_cell.angle_gamma   90.00
#
_symmetry.space_group_name_H-M   'P 1'
#
loop_
_entity.id
_entity.type
_entity.pdbx_description
1 polymer ?
#
loop_
_entity_poly.entity_id
_entity_poly.type
_entity_poly.pdbx_seq_one_letter_code
_entity_poly.pdbx_strand_id
1 'polypeptide(L)'
;MRRWLIDAWWPCCLHPGTGPLDPTSDSSHPHTTSKQDTYHANMPSLTATYTSPASSPQTFTSQLPALPSPPSTADRVAYLTSLSSSLRTLQKDVNEFLTRKMADDKAADDAKDEETYGEEVVDED
;
A
#
# COMPACT_ATOMS: atom_id res chain seq x y z
N MET A 1 -24.27 14.21 -3.71
CA MET A 1 -23.54 13.88 -2.46
C MET A 1 -23.22 12.38 -2.41
N ARG A 2 -22.08 11.95 -2.97
CA ARG A 2 -21.62 10.57 -2.81
C ARG A 2 -20.72 10.50 -1.58
N ARG A 3 -21.16 9.71 -0.58
CA ARG A 3 -20.45 9.44 0.67
C ARG A 3 -19.11 8.78 0.33
N TRP A 4 -18.02 9.46 0.63
CA TRP A 4 -16.71 8.84 0.70
C TRP A 4 -16.65 8.06 2.02
N LEU A 5 -16.89 6.75 1.94
CA LEU A 5 -16.61 5.83 3.03
C LEU A 5 -15.08 5.80 3.17
N ILE A 6 -14.57 6.55 4.15
CA ILE A 6 -13.24 6.34 4.72
C ILE A 6 -13.38 5.07 5.57
N ASP A 7 -13.48 3.93 4.90
CA ASP A 7 -13.61 2.62 5.54
C ASP A 7 -12.39 1.80 5.13
N ALA A 8 -11.33 1.92 5.93
CA ALA A 8 -10.36 0.87 6.26
C ALA A 8 -9.15 1.48 6.98
N TRP A 9 -9.39 1.99 8.19
CA TRP A 9 -8.33 2.10 9.18
C TRP A 9 -8.35 0.81 10.03
N TRP A 10 -7.49 -0.15 9.64
CA TRP A 10 -7.03 -1.33 10.41
C TRP A 10 -8.09 -2.47 10.65
N PRO A 11 -7.75 -3.78 10.78
CA PRO A 11 -6.61 -4.22 11.58
C PRO A 11 -5.75 -5.45 11.21
N CYS A 12 -4.53 -5.43 11.75
CA CYS A 12 -3.76 -6.56 12.28
C CYS A 12 -4.19 -7.98 11.86
N CYS A 13 -3.46 -8.60 10.94
CA CYS A 13 -3.34 -10.05 10.92
C CYS A 13 -2.27 -10.50 11.92
N LEU A 14 -2.62 -10.45 13.20
CA LEU A 14 -2.07 -11.30 14.25
C LEU A 14 -3.03 -12.49 14.35
N HIS A 15 -2.56 -13.72 14.16
CA HIS A 15 -3.27 -14.91 14.64
C HIS A 15 -2.30 -15.91 15.29
N PRO A 16 -2.81 -16.65 16.28
CA PRO A 16 -2.05 -17.19 17.40
C PRO A 16 -1.54 -18.60 17.13
N GLY A 17 -0.57 -19.01 17.96
CA GLY A 17 -0.07 -20.37 17.98
C GLY A 17 -1.08 -21.40 18.48
N THR A 18 -0.93 -22.61 17.96
CA THR A 18 -1.45 -23.83 18.56
C THR A 18 -0.44 -24.94 18.28
N GLY A 19 0.28 -25.38 19.31
CA GLY A 19 1.04 -26.63 19.28
C GLY A 19 0.10 -27.85 19.32
N PRO A 20 0.63 -29.04 19.05
CA PRO A 20 0.71 -30.01 20.15
C PRO A 20 2.02 -30.83 20.20
N LEU A 21 2.31 -31.26 21.42
CA LEU A 21 3.31 -32.27 21.88
C LEU A 21 3.04 -33.63 21.17
N ASP A 22 3.96 -34.58 20.97
CA ASP A 22 4.91 -35.22 21.90
C ASP A 22 5.80 -36.27 21.10
N PRO A 23 6.47 -37.31 21.67
CA PRO A 23 7.94 -37.44 21.77
C PRO A 23 8.61 -38.64 21.06
N THR A 24 9.95 -38.71 21.20
CA THR A 24 10.89 -39.88 21.22
C THR A 24 11.83 -40.17 20.04
N SER A 25 13.11 -40.41 20.42
CA SER A 25 14.19 -41.21 19.78
C SER A 25 14.76 -40.71 18.44
N ASP A 26 16.05 -40.76 18.11
CA ASP A 26 17.24 -41.43 18.65
C ASP A 26 18.52 -40.85 17.99
N SER A 27 19.66 -40.96 18.67
CA SER A 27 21.04 -41.10 18.16
C SER A 27 21.71 -40.13 17.16
N SER A 28 22.79 -39.52 17.70
CA SER A 28 24.19 -39.61 17.23
C SER A 28 24.74 -38.83 16.02
N HIS A 29 25.65 -37.89 16.39
CA HIS A 29 26.84 -37.38 15.68
C HIS A 29 26.68 -36.25 14.63
N PRO A 30 27.76 -35.49 14.33
CA PRO A 30 28.39 -34.47 15.18
C PRO A 30 28.27 -33.05 14.59
N HIS A 31 28.42 -32.06 15.48
CA HIS A 31 28.46 -30.62 15.19
C HIS A 31 29.38 -30.26 14.00
N THR A 32 28.78 -29.71 12.96
CA THR A 32 29.40 -28.68 12.11
C THR A 32 28.41 -27.53 12.04
N THR A 33 28.44 -26.63 13.02
CA THR A 33 27.71 -25.37 12.96
C THR A 33 28.40 -24.48 11.93
N SER A 34 28.01 -24.62 10.67
CA SER A 34 28.15 -23.56 9.69
C SER A 34 27.26 -22.41 10.17
N LYS A 35 27.84 -21.43 10.87
CA LYS A 35 27.21 -20.12 11.10
C LYS A 35 27.15 -19.37 9.77
N GLN A 36 26.28 -19.80 8.88
CA GLN A 36 25.77 -18.92 7.83
C GLN A 36 24.68 -18.09 8.48
N ASP A 37 25.08 -17.04 9.20
CA ASP A 37 24.20 -15.92 9.47
C ASP A 37 23.88 -15.31 8.10
N THR A 38 22.77 -15.74 7.51
CA THR A 38 22.17 -15.13 6.34
C THR A 38 21.62 -13.77 6.77
N TYR A 39 22.48 -12.75 6.79
CA TYR A 39 22.11 -11.34 6.91
C TYR A 39 21.39 -10.90 5.62
N HIS A 40 20.16 -11.37 5.41
CA HIS A 40 19.31 -10.79 4.38
C HIS A 40 18.91 -9.41 4.87
N ALA A 41 19.55 -8.39 4.31
CA ALA A 41 19.11 -7.01 4.45
C ALA A 41 17.69 -6.92 3.84
N ASN A 42 16.66 -7.07 4.68
CA ASN A 42 15.27 -6.92 4.27
C ASN A 42 15.12 -5.48 3.78
N MET A 43 14.84 -5.29 2.48
CA MET A 43 14.53 -3.99 1.88
C MET A 43 13.00 -3.86 1.78
N PRO A 44 12.33 -3.36 2.84
CA PRO A 44 10.89 -3.20 2.80
C PRO A 44 10.50 -2.07 1.83
N SER A 45 9.25 -2.10 1.40
CA SER A 45 8.64 -1.06 0.58
C SER A 45 7.32 -0.61 1.22
N LEU A 46 7.01 0.68 1.05
CA LEU A 46 5.73 1.26 1.37
C LEU A 46 4.92 1.35 0.09
N THR A 47 3.78 0.66 0.05
CA THR A 47 2.95 0.56 -1.16
C THR A 47 1.52 0.98 -0.85
N ALA A 48 0.89 1.69 -1.79
CA ALA A 48 -0.55 1.94 -1.79
C ALA A 48 -1.11 1.69 -3.19
N THR A 49 -2.31 1.10 -3.26
CA THR A 49 -2.99 0.82 -4.53
C THR A 49 -4.38 1.43 -4.51
N TYR A 50 -4.61 2.33 -5.46
CA TYR A 50 -5.92 2.89 -5.76
C TYR A 50 -6.65 1.99 -6.75
N THR A 51 -7.90 1.65 -6.48
CA THR A 51 -8.77 0.88 -7.35
C THR A 51 -10.09 1.63 -7.57
N SER A 52 -10.63 1.58 -8.79
CA SER A 52 -11.90 2.18 -9.14
C SER A 52 -12.66 1.29 -10.13
N PRO A 53 -14.00 1.20 -10.06
CA PRO A 53 -14.79 0.46 -11.05
C PRO A 53 -14.67 1.01 -12.47
N ALA A 54 -14.38 2.32 -12.60
CA ALA A 54 -14.36 3.03 -13.88
C ALA A 54 -12.94 3.28 -14.41
N SER A 55 -11.89 2.80 -13.74
CA SER A 55 -10.50 3.12 -14.12
C SER A 55 -9.53 2.01 -13.75
N SER A 56 -8.42 1.93 -14.47
CA SER A 56 -7.34 0.99 -14.14
C SER A 56 -6.76 1.30 -12.75
N PRO A 57 -6.37 0.26 -11.97
CA PRO A 57 -5.69 0.46 -10.71
C PRO A 57 -4.39 1.25 -10.85
N GLN A 58 -4.11 2.11 -9.87
CA GLN A 58 -2.85 2.87 -9.79
C GLN A 58 -2.11 2.47 -8.52
N THR A 59 -0.88 2.01 -8.66
CA THR A 59 -0.02 1.63 -7.53
C THR A 59 1.10 2.64 -7.34
N PHE A 60 1.28 3.06 -6.09
CA PHE A 60 2.35 3.92 -5.63
C PHE A 60 3.28 3.10 -4.73
N THR A 61 4.57 3.14 -4.99
CA THR A 61 5.57 2.38 -4.22
C THR A 61 6.74 3.28 -3.86
N SER A 62 7.10 3.31 -2.58
CA SER A 62 8.33 3.94 -2.08
C SER A 62 9.21 2.89 -1.44
N GLN A 63 10.47 2.82 -1.87
CA GLN A 63 11.46 1.94 -1.26
C GLN A 63 11.91 2.50 0.09
N LEU A 64 12.16 1.62 1.06
CA LEU A 64 12.68 1.98 2.36
C LEU A 64 14.10 1.41 2.55
N PRO A 65 14.91 2.02 3.43
CA PRO A 65 16.24 1.53 3.74
C PRO A 65 16.20 0.10 4.28
N ALA A 66 17.20 -0.69 3.90
CA ALA A 66 17.37 -2.02 4.47
C ALA A 66 17.74 -1.93 5.95
N LEU A 67 17.14 -2.78 6.78
CA LEU A 67 17.48 -2.86 8.21
C LEU A 67 18.36 -4.08 8.47
N PRO A 68 19.57 -3.91 9.03
CA PRO A 68 20.38 -5.04 9.49
C PRO A 68 19.74 -5.72 10.70
N SER A 69 20.05 -7.01 10.90
CA SER A 69 19.60 -7.78 12.06
C SER A 69 20.81 -8.24 12.89
N PRO A 70 20.95 -7.83 14.17
CA PRO A 70 20.06 -6.95 14.92
C PRO A 70 20.26 -5.45 14.58
N PRO A 71 19.19 -4.65 14.53
CA PRO A 71 19.29 -3.23 14.17
C PRO A 71 19.81 -2.39 15.34
N SER A 72 20.79 -1.52 15.06
CA SER A 72 21.26 -0.51 16.02
C SER A 72 20.21 0.59 16.21
N THR A 73 20.33 1.39 17.27
CA THR A 73 19.44 2.55 17.47
C THR A 73 19.55 3.54 16.32
N ALA A 74 20.74 3.74 15.76
CA ALA A 74 20.95 4.62 14.61
C ALA A 74 20.19 4.11 13.38
N ASP A 75 20.24 2.80 13.11
CA ASP A 75 19.53 2.18 11.98
C ASP A 75 18.01 2.34 12.13
N ARG A 76 17.49 2.17 13.35
CA ARG A 76 16.05 2.37 13.64
C ARG A 76 15.62 3.81 13.40
N VAL A 77 16.42 4.78 13.86
CA VAL A 77 16.12 6.21 13.67
C VAL A 77 16.17 6.57 12.19
N ALA A 78 17.19 6.10 11.45
CA ALA A 78 17.31 6.32 10.01
C ALA A 78 16.11 5.72 9.25
N TYR A 79 15.72 4.50 9.60
CA TYR A 79 14.56 3.84 9.02
C TYR A 79 13.25 4.59 9.28
N LEU A 80 12.97 4.99 10.53
CA LEU A 80 11.76 5.74 10.88
C LEU A 80 11.72 7.11 10.21
N THR A 81 12.87 7.77 10.09
CA THR A 81 12.98 9.04 9.37
C THR A 81 12.61 8.84 7.90
N SER A 82 13.19 7.83 7.25
CA SER A 82 12.87 7.52 5.86
C SER A 82 11.40 7.14 5.68
N LEU A 83 10.86 6.29 6.55
CA LEU A 83 9.46 5.87 6.50
C LEU A 83 8.51 7.07 6.61
N SER A 84 8.77 7.97 7.56
CA SER A 84 7.94 9.16 7.76
C SER A 84 8.01 10.11 6.56
N SER A 85 9.18 10.24 5.92
CA SER A 85 9.35 11.03 4.70
C SER A 85 8.61 10.40 3.52
N SER A 86 8.82 9.09 3.30
CA SER A 86 8.15 8.32 2.26
C SER A 86 6.63 8.38 2.38
N LEU A 87 6.10 8.36 3.61
CA LEU A 87 4.66 8.48 3.84
C LEU A 87 4.12 9.86 3.44
N ARG A 88 4.85 10.94 3.76
CA ARG A 88 4.46 12.30 3.36
C ARG A 88 4.48 12.47 1.84
N THR A 89 5.50 11.93 1.18
CA THR A 89 5.58 11.91 -0.29
C THR A 89 4.42 11.13 -0.88
N LEU A 90 4.18 9.90 -0.40
CA LEU A 90 3.08 9.07 -0.87
C LEU A 90 1.72 9.76 -0.70
N GLN A 91 1.48 10.41 0.43
CA GLN A 91 0.26 11.17 0.66
C GLN A 91 0.10 12.31 -0.35
N LYS A 92 1.18 13.04 -0.64
CA LYS A 92 1.19 14.09 -1.66
C LYS A 92 0.84 13.51 -3.03
N ASP A 93 1.50 12.43 -3.44
CA ASP A 93 1.30 11.80 -4.74
C ASP A 93 -0.14 11.31 -4.93
N VAL A 94 -0.71 10.70 -3.88
CA VAL A 94 -2.11 10.27 -3.88
C VAL A 94 -3.06 11.46 -4.01
N ASN A 95 -2.81 12.55 -3.27
CA ASN A 95 -3.64 13.75 -3.33
C ASN A 95 -3.59 14.41 -4.73
N GLU A 96 -2.40 14.51 -5.32
CA GLU A 96 -2.24 15.05 -6.68
C GLU A 96 -2.94 14.17 -7.71
N PHE A 97 -2.81 12.84 -7.59
CA PHE A 97 -3.50 11.89 -8.46
C PHE A 97 -5.02 12.04 -8.38
N LEU A 98 -5.59 12.04 -7.17
CA LEU A 98 -7.05 12.19 -6.98
C LEU A 98 -7.54 13.54 -7.46
N THR A 99 -6.80 14.62 -7.21
CA THR A 99 -7.17 15.96 -7.65
C THR A 99 -7.22 16.07 -9.16
N ARG A 100 -6.22 15.51 -9.85
CA ARG A 100 -6.22 15.44 -11.31
C ARG A 100 -7.39 14.63 -11.84
N LYS A 101 -7.62 13.45 -11.25
CA LYS A 101 -8.73 12.59 -11.66
C LYS A 101 -10.08 13.27 -11.49
N MET A 102 -10.29 14.03 -10.41
CA MET A 102 -11.53 14.82 -10.25
C MET A 102 -11.68 15.92 -11.30
N ALA A 103 -10.57 16.56 -11.71
CA ALA A 103 -10.61 17.55 -12.79
C ALA A 103 -10.94 16.90 -14.14
N ASP A 104 -10.32 15.75 -14.44
CA ASP A 104 -10.57 14.98 -15.66
C ASP A 104 -12.03 14.47 -15.70
N ASP A 105 -12.51 13.90 -14.59
CA ASP A 105 -13.88 13.39 -14.47
C ASP A 105 -14.90 14.54 -14.63
N LYS A 106 -14.59 15.75 -14.13
CA LYS A 106 -15.44 16.93 -14.32
C LYS A 106 -15.47 17.39 -15.78
N ALA A 107 -14.30 17.50 -16.43
CA ALA A 107 -14.24 17.91 -17.83
C ALA A 107 -14.98 16.93 -18.76
N ALA A 108 -14.96 15.63 -18.43
CA ALA A 108 -15.72 14.61 -19.15
C ALA A 108 -17.24 14.72 -18.95
N ASP A 109 -17.69 15.22 -17.79
CA ASP A 109 -19.11 15.47 -17.51
C ASP A 109 -19.59 16.71 -18.28
N ASP A 110 -18.84 17.82 -18.20
CA ASP A 110 -19.16 19.07 -18.91
C ASP A 110 -19.25 18.85 -20.44
N ALA A 111 -18.37 18.02 -21.03
CA ALA A 111 -18.43 17.69 -22.46
C ALA A 111 -19.68 16.89 -22.85
N LYS A 112 -20.15 16.00 -21.98
CA LYS A 112 -21.38 15.23 -22.21
C LYS A 112 -22.63 16.11 -22.11
N ASP A 113 -22.62 17.05 -21.17
CA ASP A 113 -23.70 18.01 -21.01
C ASP A 113 -23.80 18.95 -22.23
N GLU A 114 -22.67 19.36 -22.83
CA GLU A 114 -22.66 20.16 -24.07
C GLU A 114 -23.15 19.38 -25.30
N GLU A 115 -22.80 18.09 -25.43
CA GLU A 115 -23.30 17.22 -26.52
C GLU A 115 -24.82 16.97 -26.41
N THR A 116 -25.39 17.02 -25.20
CA THR A 116 -26.82 16.79 -24.96
C THR A 116 -27.67 18.06 -25.13
N TYR A 117 -27.04 19.25 -25.12
CA TYR A 117 -27.74 20.55 -25.27
C TYR A 117 -28.09 20.89 -26.74
N GLY A 118 -27.80 20.01 -27.70
CA GLY A 118 -28.13 20.16 -29.13
C GLY A 118 -29.40 19.43 -29.60
N GLU A 119 -30.02 18.62 -28.74
CA GLU A 119 -31.33 18.00 -29.00
C GLU A 119 -32.40 18.64 -28.12
N GLU A 120 -32.80 19.87 -28.47
CA GLU A 120 -34.03 20.47 -27.96
C GLU A 120 -35.21 19.59 -28.42
N VAL A 121 -35.68 18.68 -27.56
CA VAL A 121 -36.95 17.99 -27.75
C VAL A 121 -38.03 19.04 -27.52
N VAL A 122 -38.40 19.77 -28.58
CA VAL A 122 -39.58 20.62 -28.58
C VAL A 122 -40.78 19.68 -28.50
N ASP A 123 -41.31 19.50 -27.29
CA ASP A 123 -42.64 18.93 -27.11
C ASP A 123 -43.66 19.91 -27.72
N GLU A 124 -44.12 19.62 -28.95
CA GLU A 124 -45.22 20.31 -29.62
C GLU A 124 -46.57 19.80 -29.05
N ASP A 125 -47.35 20.73 -28.47
CA ASP A 125 -48.72 20.56 -27.94
C ASP A 125 -49.77 20.36 -29.04
#